data_AF-A0A970HTF8-F1
#
_entry.id   AF-A0A970HTF8-F1
#
_cell.length_a   1.000
_cell.length_b   1.000
_cell.length_c   1.000
_cell.angle_alpha   90.00
_cell.angle_beta   90.00
_cell.angle_gamma   90.00
#
_symmetry.space_group_name_H-M   'P 1'
#
loop_
_entity.id
_entity.type
_entity.pdbx_description
1 polymer ?
#
loop_
_entity_poly.entity_id
_entity_poly.type
_entity_poly.pdbx_seq_one_letter_code
_entity_poly.pdbx_strand_id
1 'polypeptide(L)'
;MKINGVNQTENISKYLSILKGNKPKVNFTANVSDSFEISEDAKKLSSYMRVAKDLLEKSEIEDEINAARIMEEIKKNEYSIHDDKIVEAIISGLIKG
;
A
#
# COMPACT_ATOMS: atom_id res chain seq x y z
N MET A 1 -18.60 -27.06 -5.21
CA MET A 1 -19.47 -25.88 -5.01
C MET A 1 -20.91 -26.32 -5.24
N LYS A 2 -21.77 -26.32 -4.22
CA LYS A 2 -23.22 -26.57 -4.38
C LYS A 2 -23.91 -25.21 -4.39
N ILE A 3 -24.49 -24.82 -5.52
CA ILE A 3 -25.24 -23.57 -5.66
C ILE A 3 -26.67 -23.88 -5.21
N ASN A 4 -27.10 -23.30 -4.09
CA ASN A 4 -28.48 -23.44 -3.64
C ASN A 4 -29.38 -22.72 -4.65
N GLY A 5 -30.26 -23.49 -5.31
CA GLY A 5 -31.21 -22.95 -6.27
C GLY A 5 -32.12 -21.92 -5.60
N VAL A 6 -32.18 -20.72 -6.17
CA VAL A 6 -33.03 -19.65 -5.67
C VAL A 6 -34.49 -20.13 -5.79
N ASN A 7 -35.18 -20.29 -4.67
CA ASN A 7 -36.55 -20.80 -4.62
C ASN A 7 -37.51 -19.74 -5.20
N GLN A 8 -37.77 -19.84 -6.51
CA GLN A 8 -38.56 -18.87 -7.27
C GLN A 8 -39.95 -18.61 -6.67
N THR A 9 -40.49 -19.60 -5.95
CA THR A 9 -41.76 -19.56 -5.22
C THR A 9 -41.80 -18.47 -4.15
N GLU A 10 -40.70 -18.24 -3.43
CA GLU A 10 -40.62 -17.20 -2.38
C GLU A 10 -40.63 -15.81 -3.00
N ASN A 11 -39.92 -15.62 -4.12
CA ASN A 11 -39.85 -14.34 -4.81
C ASN A 11 -41.20 -13.93 -5.41
N ILE A 12 -41.92 -14.89 -5.99
CA ILE A 12 -43.27 -14.66 -6.53
C ILE A 12 -44.25 -14.30 -5.40
N SER A 13 -44.17 -15.01 -4.27
CA SER A 13 -45.01 -14.75 -3.10
C SER A 13 -44.76 -13.37 -2.49
N LYS A 14 -43.50 -12.93 -2.45
CA LYS A 14 -43.09 -11.61 -1.96
C LYS A 14 -43.56 -10.48 -2.88
N TYR A 15 -43.60 -10.72 -4.19
CA TYR A 15 -44.12 -9.74 -5.15
C TYR A 15 -45.65 -9.59 -5.04
N LEU A 16 -46.37 -10.71 -4.93
CA LEU A 16 -47.83 -10.72 -4.76
C LEU A 16 -48.29 -10.06 -3.46
N SER A 17 -47.52 -10.18 -2.36
CA SER A 17 -47.85 -9.54 -1.08
C SER A 17 -47.69 -8.01 -1.12
N ILE A 18 -46.70 -7.50 -1.87
CA ILE A 18 -46.50 -6.05 -2.09
C ILE A 18 -47.65 -5.46 -2.92
N LEU A 19 -48.09 -6.15 -3.97
CA LEU A 19 -49.23 -5.73 -4.80
C LEU A 19 -50.55 -5.66 -4.02
N LYS A 20 -50.73 -6.53 -3.03
CA LYS A 20 -51.94 -6.57 -2.17
C LYS A 20 -51.94 -5.55 -1.03
N GLY A 21 -51.00 -4.60 -1.02
CA GLY A 21 -50.98 -3.48 -0.07
C GLY A 21 -50.59 -3.84 1.37
N ASN A 22 -50.36 -5.12 1.67
CA ASN A 22 -49.77 -5.54 2.94
C ASN A 22 -48.27 -5.30 2.89
N LYS A 23 -47.85 -4.05 3.12
CA LYS A 23 -46.44 -3.73 3.36
C LYS A 23 -46.04 -4.40 4.67
N PRO A 24 -45.20 -5.45 4.68
CA PRO A 24 -44.66 -5.94 5.94
C PRO A 24 -43.87 -4.80 6.58
N LYS A 25 -44.10 -4.54 7.87
CA LYS A 25 -43.20 -3.68 8.68
C LYS A 25 -41.87 -4.41 8.79
N VAL A 26 -41.04 -4.27 7.76
CA VAL A 26 -39.65 -4.68 7.83
C VAL A 26 -38.95 -3.63 8.68
N ASN A 27 -38.73 -3.93 9.95
CA ASN A 27 -37.79 -3.18 10.76
C ASN A 27 -36.40 -3.39 10.14
N PHE A 28 -36.04 -2.54 9.19
CA PHE A 28 -34.67 -2.43 8.70
C PHE A 28 -33.84 -1.80 9.82
N THR A 29 -33.37 -2.61 10.75
CA THR A 29 -32.13 -2.27 11.46
C THR A 29 -31.01 -2.47 10.45
N ALA A 30 -30.80 -1.47 9.59
CA ALA A 30 -29.58 -1.38 8.82
C ALA A 30 -28.46 -1.12 9.84
N ASN A 31 -27.81 -2.19 10.29
CA ASN A 31 -26.50 -2.07 10.89
C ASN A 31 -25.58 -1.61 9.77
N VAL A 32 -25.48 -0.29 9.59
CA VAL A 32 -24.46 0.32 8.75
C VAL A 32 -23.14 0.03 9.44
N SER A 33 -22.51 -1.08 9.06
CA SER A 33 -21.12 -1.34 9.41
C SER A 33 -20.28 -0.43 8.52
N ASP A 34 -19.93 0.75 9.03
CA ASP A 34 -19.00 1.70 8.40
C ASP A 34 -17.54 1.18 8.40
N SER A 35 -17.35 -0.13 8.42
CA SER A 35 -16.05 -0.76 8.22
C SER A 35 -15.87 -1.01 6.73
N PHE A 36 -15.24 -0.07 6.03
CA PHE A 36 -14.72 -0.33 4.68
C PHE A 36 -13.65 -1.42 4.82
N GLU A 37 -14.00 -2.67 4.50
CA GLU A 37 -13.04 -3.77 4.48
C GLU A 37 -12.05 -3.52 3.34
N ILE A 38 -10.95 -2.85 3.69
CA ILE A 38 -9.80 -2.71 2.81
C ILE A 38 -9.33 -4.13 2.48
N SER A 39 -9.28 -4.46 1.18
CA SER A 39 -8.80 -5.77 0.74
C SER A 39 -7.43 -6.07 1.34
N GLU A 40 -7.14 -7.33 1.61
CA GLU A 40 -5.84 -7.75 2.18
C GLU A 40 -4.65 -7.24 1.37
N ASP A 41 -4.80 -7.09 0.05
CA ASP A 41 -3.78 -6.55 -0.83
C ASP A 41 -3.55 -5.05 -0.62
N ALA A 42 -4.59 -4.26 -0.35
CA ALA A 42 -4.44 -2.84 -0.05
C ALA A 42 -3.84 -2.61 1.36
N LYS A 43 -4.06 -3.52 2.31
CA LYS A 43 -3.34 -3.51 3.60
C LYS A 43 -1.85 -3.80 3.42
N LYS A 44 -1.49 -4.76 2.57
CA LYS A 44 -0.09 -5.06 2.23
C LYS A 44 0.58 -3.90 1.49
N LEU A 45 -0.11 -3.30 0.53
CA LEU A 45 0.44 -2.15 -0.20
C LEU A 45 0.71 -0.98 0.75
N SER A 46 -0.23 -0.65 1.64
CA SER A 46 -0.05 0.45 2.59
C SER A 46 1.08 0.17 3.60
N SER A 47 1.28 -1.08 4.02
CA SER A 47 2.42 -1.44 4.86
C SER A 47 3.76 -1.31 4.12
N TYR A 48 3.84 -1.75 2.87
CA TYR A 48 5.05 -1.55 2.05
C TYR A 48 5.36 -0.08 1.82
N MET A 49 4.34 0.74 1.51
CA MET A 49 4.53 2.19 1.33
C MET A 49 5.04 2.87 2.59
N ARG A 50 4.53 2.46 3.76
CA ARG A 50 5.02 2.97 5.05
C ARG A 50 6.49 2.59 5.28
N VAL A 51 6.86 1.33 5.06
CA VAL A 51 8.25 0.88 5.20
C VAL A 51 9.17 1.61 4.22
N ALA A 52 8.73 1.79 2.97
CA ALA A 52 9.50 2.54 1.98
C ALA A 52 9.72 4.00 2.41
N LYS A 53 8.68 4.65 2.97
CA LYS A 53 8.79 6.00 3.53
C LYS A 53 9.78 6.05 4.70
N ASP A 54 9.67 5.13 5.65
CA ASP A 54 10.56 5.08 6.81
C ASP A 54 12.02 4.83 6.40
N LEU A 55 12.25 4.05 5.33
CA LEU A 55 13.59 3.83 4.77
C LEU A 55 14.11 5.07 4.05
N LEU A 56 13.26 5.79 3.31
CA LEU A 56 13.63 7.01 2.61
C LEU A 56 14.04 8.11 3.61
N GLU A 57 13.24 8.34 4.66
CA GLU A 57 13.56 9.32 5.70
C GLU A 57 14.88 8.98 6.43
N LYS A 58 15.16 7.69 6.66
CA LYS A 58 16.45 7.25 7.22
C LYS A 58 17.60 7.49 6.25
N SER A 59 17.41 7.20 4.96
CA SER A 59 18.42 7.42 3.93
C SER A 59 18.78 8.90 3.82
N GLU A 60 17.79 9.79 3.84
CA GLU A 60 18.02 11.24 3.75
C GLU A 60 18.92 11.74 4.89
N ILE A 61 18.65 11.31 6.13
CA ILE A 61 19.46 11.69 7.29
C ILE A 61 20.88 11.11 7.19
N GLU A 62 21.00 9.85 6.78
CA GLU A 62 22.29 9.18 6.64
C GLU A 62 23.14 9.81 5.52
N ASP A 63 22.51 10.18 4.41
CA ASP A 63 23.13 10.86 3.28
C ASP A 63 23.60 12.27 3.67
N GLU A 64 22.81 13.02 4.44
CA GLU A 64 23.19 14.35 4.94
C GLU A 64 24.41 14.26 5.88
N ILE A 65 24.42 13.29 6.80
CA ILE A 65 25.56 13.06 7.71
C ILE A 65 26.81 12.66 6.93
N ASN A 66 26.66 11.73 5.97
CA ASN A 66 27.77 11.28 5.14
C ASN A 66 28.33 12.41 4.27
N ALA A 67 27.46 13.22 3.67
CA ALA A 67 27.88 14.38 2.89
C ALA A 67 28.63 15.40 3.76
N ALA A 68 28.12 15.70 4.96
CA ALA A 68 28.79 16.60 5.90
C ALA A 68 30.19 16.08 6.29
N ARG A 69 30.31 14.78 6.59
CA ARG A 69 31.59 14.13 6.91
C ARG A 69 32.59 14.24 5.76
N ILE A 70 32.17 13.88 4.54
CA ILE A 70 33.02 13.95 3.34
C ILE A 70 33.48 15.40 3.11
N MET A 71 32.58 16.37 3.24
CA MET A 71 32.92 17.79 3.09
C MET A 71 33.94 18.27 4.14
N GLU A 72 33.88 17.75 5.36
CA GLU A 72 34.87 18.05 6.39
C GLU A 72 36.23 17.41 6.09
N GLU A 73 36.26 16.15 5.64
CA GLU A 73 37.48 15.45 5.22
C GLU A 73 38.14 16.15 4.02
N ILE A 74 37.34 16.65 3.07
CA ILE A 74 37.84 17.45 1.94
C ILE A 74 38.47 18.76 2.44
N LYS A 75 37.82 19.47 3.37
CA LYS A 75 38.36 20.72 3.95
C LYS A 75 39.69 20.49 4.69
N LYS A 76 39.84 19.33 5.34
CA LYS A 76 41.08 18.92 6.02
C LYS A 76 42.12 18.35 5.06
N ASN A 77 41.78 18.19 3.78
CA ASN A 77 42.63 17.56 2.77
C ASN A 77 42.97 16.09 3.09
N GLU A 78 42.09 15.43 3.84
CA GLU A 78 42.20 14.04 4.31
C GLU A 78 41.30 13.08 3.50
N TYR A 79 40.41 13.63 2.66
CA TYR A 79 39.53 12.83 1.81
C TYR A 79 40.34 12.15 0.68
N SER A 80 40.31 10.83 0.65
CA SER A 80 40.97 10.01 -0.36
C SER A 80 40.02 8.94 -0.88
N ILE A 81 39.99 8.77 -2.21
CA ILE A 81 39.20 7.73 -2.88
C ILE A 81 40.19 6.72 -3.47
N HIS A 82 40.00 5.43 -3.16
CA HIS A 82 40.78 4.37 -3.77
C HIS A 82 40.41 4.17 -5.25
N ASP A 83 41.41 3.90 -6.09
CA ASP A 83 41.24 3.68 -7.53
C ASP A 83 40.18 2.62 -7.86
N ASP A 84 40.10 1.55 -7.06
CA ASP A 84 39.11 0.49 -7.21
C ASP A 84 37.66 1.03 -7.18
N LYS A 85 37.40 2.03 -6.32
CA LYS A 85 36.08 2.67 -6.21
C LYS A 85 35.76 3.55 -7.41
N ILE A 86 36.78 4.18 -8.01
CA ILE A 86 36.63 4.96 -9.23
C ILE A 86 36.29 4.04 -10.40
N VAL A 87 37.03 2.93 -10.53
CA VAL A 87 36.79 1.92 -11.59
C VAL A 87 35.39 1.32 -11.46
N GLU A 88 34.98 0.95 -10.24
CA GLU A 88 33.62 0.45 -9.97
C GLU A 88 32.54 1.45 -10.39
N ALA A 89 32.72 2.74 -10.08
CA ALA A 89 31.78 3.79 -10.47
C ALA A 89 31.68 3.96 -11.99
N ILE A 90 32.80 3.92 -12.71
CA ILE A 90 32.83 4.03 -14.17
C ILE A 90 32.13 2.83 -14.81
N ILE A 91 32.46 1.61 -14.36
CA ILE A 91 31.87 0.38 -14.91
C ILE A 91 30.36 0.34 -14.64
N SER A 92 29.92 0.68 -13.42
CA SER A 92 28.50 0.70 -13.09
C SER A 92 27.71 1.75 -13.88
N GLY A 93 28.32 2.92 -14.16
CA GLY A 93 27.73 3.95 -15.02
C GLY A 93 27.61 3.53 -16.48
N LEU A 94 28.59 2.79 -17.01
CA LEU A 94 28.58 2.27 -18.39
C LEU A 94 27.57 1.13 -18.60
N ILE A 95 27.30 0.32 -17.58
CA ILE A 95 26.39 -0.83 -17.67
C ILE A 95 24.92 -0.42 -17.48
N LYS A 96 24.66 0.64 -16.72
CA LYS A 96 23.29 1.14 -16.44
C LYS A 96 22.84 2.29 -17.35
N GLY A 97 23.74 2.83 -18.17
CA GLY A 97 23.47 3.91 -19.13
C GLY A 97 22.93 3.43 -20.47
#